data_AF-A0A9D9P0S4-F1
#
_entry.id   AF-A0A9D9P0S4-F1
#
_cell.length_a   1.000
_cell.length_b   1.000
_cell.length_c   1.000
_cell.angle_alpha   90.00
_cell.angle_beta   90.00
_cell.angle_gamma   90.00
#
_symmetry.space_group_name_H-M   'P 1'
#
loop_
_entity.id
_entity.type
_entity.pdbx_description
1 polymer ?
#
loop_
_entity_poly.entity_id
_entity_poly.type
_entity_poly.pdbx_seq_one_letter_code
_entity_poly.pdbx_strand_id
1 'polypeptide(L)'
;AAPDTVFVYQGGDDVVALAPAEQAVSLALALAAAFAEITDGRSASAGIAIGHWLEPLGDLLRSAREAEKRAKRLPGKGAVAVELQPRGGEIVHVVARADRLVGLDLPDLVDRFRRDGAGSLSGRLPTDLRQYARAFPQADAAFRAVLARSVKRQGEWPSGTADERERLVERLYGFATSYDQLRASLPGEDDSRRFERVPSGPAQLADWLALARFLARGGGE
;
A
#
# COMPACT_ATOMS: atom_id res chain seq x y z
N ALA A 1 18.59 -0.32 11.26
CA ALA A 1 17.58 -1.37 11.03
C ALA A 1 16.72 -1.48 12.27
N ALA A 2 15.46 -1.89 12.13
CA ALA A 2 14.62 -2.17 13.28
C ALA A 2 15.17 -3.39 14.07
N PRO A 3 14.97 -3.45 15.40
CA PRO A 3 15.69 -4.38 16.27
C PRO A 3 15.54 -5.87 15.92
N ASP A 4 14.48 -6.25 15.18
CA ASP A 4 14.16 -7.65 14.88
C ASP A 4 14.30 -8.02 13.39
N THR A 5 14.93 -7.16 12.58
CA THR A 5 15.20 -7.49 11.17
C THR A 5 16.42 -8.41 11.04
N VAL A 6 16.25 -9.53 10.35
CA VAL A 6 17.32 -10.48 9.99
C VAL A 6 17.63 -10.38 8.50
N PHE A 7 18.83 -9.92 8.15
CA PHE A 7 19.32 -9.96 6.77
C PHE A 7 19.89 -11.35 6.47
N VAL A 8 19.28 -12.02 5.48
CA VAL A 8 19.71 -13.36 5.02
C VAL A 8 20.74 -13.23 3.90
N TYR A 9 20.58 -12.22 3.04
CA TYR A 9 21.47 -11.97 1.91
C TYR A 9 21.62 -10.46 1.65
N GLN A 10 22.85 -10.04 1.33
CA GLN A 10 23.21 -8.66 0.98
C GLN A 10 24.23 -8.69 -0.16
N GLY A 11 23.74 -8.74 -1.40
CA GLY A 11 24.53 -8.93 -2.62
C GLY A 11 25.05 -7.65 -3.27
N GLY A 12 24.89 -6.50 -2.62
CA GLY A 12 25.07 -5.19 -3.24
C GLY A 12 23.72 -4.54 -3.52
N ASP A 13 23.17 -4.73 -4.71
CA ASP A 13 21.85 -4.21 -5.10
C ASP A 13 20.69 -5.11 -4.68
N ASP A 14 20.92 -6.43 -4.54
CA ASP A 14 19.92 -7.39 -4.10
C ASP A 14 20.01 -7.68 -2.58
N VAL A 15 18.86 -7.67 -1.91
CA VAL A 15 18.73 -7.94 -0.47
C VAL A 15 17.59 -8.93 -0.21
N VAL A 16 17.84 -9.87 0.71
CA VAL A 16 16.78 -10.71 1.30
C VAL A 16 16.81 -10.53 2.81
N ALA A 17 15.67 -10.15 3.38
CA ALA A 17 15.51 -9.94 4.81
C ALA A 17 14.19 -10.51 5.32
N LEU A 18 14.19 -10.96 6.56
CA LEU A 18 13.00 -11.28 7.34
C LEU A 18 12.80 -10.14 8.35
N ALA A 19 11.59 -9.60 8.43
CA ALA A 19 11.28 -8.48 9.31
C ALA A 19 9.86 -8.62 9.87
N PRO A 20 9.55 -8.01 11.02
CA PRO A 20 8.19 -7.86 11.49
C PRO A 20 7.30 -7.22 10.42
N ALA A 21 6.08 -7.74 10.24
CA ALA A 21 5.17 -7.32 9.16
C ALA A 21 4.92 -5.80 9.15
N GLU A 22 4.76 -5.19 10.34
CA GLU A 22 4.54 -3.74 10.50
C GLU A 22 5.72 -2.88 10.04
N GLN A 23 6.92 -3.46 9.98
CA GLN A 23 8.16 -2.75 9.64
C GLN A 23 8.60 -3.02 8.20
N ALA A 24 8.08 -4.06 7.55
CA ALA A 24 8.56 -4.52 6.25
C ALA A 24 8.49 -3.43 5.17
N VAL A 25 7.38 -2.69 5.11
CA VAL A 25 7.20 -1.60 4.13
C VAL A 25 8.15 -0.43 4.44
N SER A 26 8.25 -0.01 5.70
CA SER A 26 9.16 1.07 6.12
C SER A 26 10.62 0.71 5.88
N LEU A 27 11.00 -0.55 6.12
CA LEU A 27 12.32 -1.07 5.82
C LEU A 27 12.62 -1.00 4.31
N ALA A 28 11.68 -1.43 3.46
CA ALA A 28 11.84 -1.35 2.01
C ALA A 28 12.02 0.10 1.51
N LEU A 29 11.23 1.04 2.05
CA LEU A 29 11.36 2.47 1.73
C LEU A 29 12.72 3.04 2.18
N ALA A 30 13.16 2.69 3.40
CA ALA A 30 14.45 3.13 3.92
C ALA A 30 15.63 2.59 3.10
N LEU A 31 15.58 1.30 2.71
CA LEU A 31 16.59 0.68 1.85
C LEU A 31 16.60 1.32 0.45
N ALA A 32 15.43 1.59 -0.14
CA ALA A 32 15.34 2.25 -1.44
C ALA A 32 15.91 3.68 -1.40
N ALA A 33 15.66 4.43 -0.32
CA ALA A 33 16.22 5.77 -0.12
C ALA A 33 17.75 5.71 0.04
N ALA A 34 18.26 4.83 0.90
CA ALA A 34 19.70 4.66 1.11
C ALA A 34 20.40 4.20 -0.19
N PHE A 35 19.79 3.30 -0.96
CA PHE A 35 20.31 2.88 -2.26
C PHE A 35 20.41 4.06 -3.22
N ALA A 36 19.35 4.88 -3.33
CA ALA A 36 19.37 6.06 -4.20
C ALA A 36 20.45 7.07 -3.78
N GLU A 37 20.66 7.27 -2.49
CA GLU A 37 21.72 8.14 -1.97
C GLU A 37 23.12 7.64 -2.35
N ILE A 38 23.40 6.35 -2.15
CA ILE A 38 24.71 5.74 -2.40
C ILE A 38 25.02 5.64 -3.91
N THR A 39 23.98 5.53 -4.75
CA THR A 39 24.12 5.24 -6.18
C THR A 39 23.85 6.43 -7.10
N ASP A 40 23.80 7.64 -6.56
CA ASP A 40 23.55 8.88 -7.31
C ASP A 40 22.19 8.85 -8.05
N GLY A 41 21.14 8.53 -7.28
CA GLY A 41 19.74 8.61 -7.73
C GLY A 41 19.20 7.37 -8.45
N ARG A 42 19.91 6.23 -8.45
CA ARG A 42 19.32 4.99 -9.01
C ARG A 42 18.20 4.48 -8.11
N SER A 43 17.20 3.86 -8.72
CA SER A 43 16.03 3.34 -8.01
C SER A 43 16.18 1.86 -7.68
N ALA A 44 15.70 1.47 -6.49
CA ALA A 44 15.50 0.09 -6.08
C ALA A 44 14.00 -0.20 -5.96
N SER A 45 13.58 -1.39 -6.37
CA SER A 45 12.20 -1.87 -6.20
C SER A 45 12.19 -3.05 -5.24
N ALA A 46 11.11 -3.22 -4.48
CA ALA A 46 11.02 -4.25 -3.45
C ALA A 46 9.72 -5.05 -3.57
N GLY A 47 9.82 -6.35 -3.30
CA GLY A 47 8.68 -7.25 -3.13
C GLY A 47 8.63 -7.78 -1.71
N ILE A 48 7.45 -7.75 -1.10
CA ILE A 48 7.22 -8.22 0.26
C ILE A 48 6.10 -9.27 0.22
N ALA A 49 6.30 -10.38 0.93
CA ALA A 49 5.23 -11.33 1.23
C ALA A 49 4.99 -11.34 2.74
N ILE A 50 3.73 -11.23 3.14
CA ILE A 50 3.27 -11.34 4.52
C ILE A 50 2.30 -12.51 4.55
N GLY A 51 2.67 -13.58 5.25
CA GLY A 51 1.83 -14.76 5.40
C GLY A 51 2.00 -15.36 6.79
N HIS A 52 1.41 -16.54 6.96
CA HIS A 52 1.38 -17.17 8.27
C HIS A 52 2.71 -17.83 8.63
N TRP A 53 3.10 -17.87 9.91
CA TRP A 53 4.38 -18.45 10.32
C TRP A 53 4.52 -19.96 10.07
N LEU A 54 3.41 -20.68 9.87
CA LEU A 54 3.39 -22.09 9.46
C LEU A 54 3.43 -22.28 7.94
N GLU A 55 3.33 -21.20 7.17
CA GLU A 55 3.39 -21.28 5.72
C GLU A 55 4.81 -21.64 5.26
N PRO A 56 4.98 -22.56 4.29
CA PRO A 56 6.31 -22.96 3.85
C PRO A 56 7.12 -21.73 3.39
N LEU A 57 8.29 -21.51 3.98
CA LEU A 57 9.13 -20.35 3.68
C LEU A 57 9.46 -20.25 2.18
N GLY A 58 9.64 -21.39 1.51
CA GLY A 58 9.87 -21.44 0.07
C GLY A 58 8.72 -20.84 -0.75
N ASP A 59 7.48 -20.93 -0.26
CA ASP A 59 6.29 -20.40 -0.91
C ASP A 59 6.22 -18.89 -0.69
N LEU A 60 6.43 -18.43 0.55
CA LEU A 60 6.54 -17.00 0.88
C LEU A 60 7.67 -16.30 0.10
N LEU A 61 8.81 -16.95 -0.08
CA LEU A 61 9.91 -16.42 -0.90
C LEU A 61 9.55 -16.35 -2.39
N ARG A 62 8.71 -17.26 -2.90
CA ARG A 62 8.19 -17.15 -4.28
C ARG A 62 7.21 -15.98 -4.38
N SER A 63 6.29 -15.84 -3.43
CA SER A 63 5.35 -14.71 -3.37
C SER A 63 6.07 -13.36 -3.27
N ALA A 64 7.14 -13.25 -2.48
CA ALA A 64 7.94 -12.03 -2.37
C ALA A 64 8.59 -11.67 -3.72
N ARG A 65 9.12 -12.65 -4.46
CA ARG A 65 9.67 -12.45 -5.81
C ARG A 65 8.60 -12.06 -6.83
N GLU A 66 7.41 -12.65 -6.76
CA GLU A 66 6.29 -12.23 -7.62
C GLU A 66 5.81 -10.82 -7.29
N ALA A 67 5.81 -10.43 -6.01
CA ALA A 67 5.59 -9.05 -5.60
C ALA A 67 6.66 -8.12 -6.17
N GLU A 68 7.94 -8.48 -6.10
CA GLU A 68 9.02 -7.67 -6.66
C GLU A 68 8.88 -7.49 -8.18
N LYS A 69 8.49 -8.55 -8.90
CA LYS A 69 8.16 -8.47 -10.33
C LYS A 69 6.97 -7.54 -10.58
N ARG A 70 5.94 -7.54 -9.73
CA ARG A 70 4.82 -6.58 -9.81
C ARG A 70 5.31 -5.14 -9.59
N ALA A 71 6.18 -4.91 -8.61
CA ALA A 71 6.80 -3.61 -8.38
C ALA A 71 7.61 -3.13 -9.60
N LYS A 72 8.46 -3.99 -10.17
CA LYS A 72 9.29 -3.69 -11.35
C LYS A 72 8.47 -3.44 -12.63
N ARG A 73 7.24 -3.98 -12.71
CA ARG A 73 6.30 -3.71 -13.81
C ARG A 73 5.64 -2.32 -13.73
N LEU A 74 5.63 -1.69 -12.55
CA LEU A 74 5.05 -0.36 -12.40
C LEU A 74 5.91 0.67 -13.17
N PRO A 75 5.29 1.54 -14.00
CA PRO A 75 6.06 2.52 -14.76
C PRO A 75 6.87 3.48 -13.88
N GLY A 76 8.06 3.84 -14.35
CA GLY A 76 9.00 4.71 -13.63
C GLY A 76 9.83 4.02 -12.54
N LYS A 77 9.67 2.69 -12.33
CA LYS A 77 10.43 1.88 -11.34
C LYS A 77 10.39 2.48 -9.92
N GLY A 78 11.23 1.97 -9.01
CA GLY A 78 11.31 2.49 -7.64
C GLY A 78 10.05 2.24 -6.81
N ALA A 79 9.46 1.04 -6.97
CA ALA A 79 8.18 0.69 -6.36
C ALA A 79 8.33 -0.40 -5.30
N VAL A 80 7.39 -0.40 -4.35
CA VAL A 80 7.20 -1.44 -3.33
C VAL A 80 5.90 -2.16 -3.64
N ALA A 81 5.93 -3.47 -3.68
CA ALA A 81 4.73 -4.28 -3.76
C ALA A 81 4.65 -5.25 -2.57
N VAL A 82 3.44 -5.48 -2.09
CA VAL A 82 3.15 -6.40 -1.00
C VAL A 82 2.14 -7.43 -1.48
N GLU A 83 2.38 -8.69 -1.14
CA GLU A 83 1.39 -9.74 -1.13
C GLU A 83 1.07 -10.09 0.31
N LEU A 84 -0.19 -9.90 0.71
CA LEU A 84 -0.69 -10.27 2.02
C LEU A 84 -1.58 -11.51 1.87
N GLN A 85 -1.20 -12.58 2.56
CA GLN A 85 -1.88 -13.86 2.62
C GLN A 85 -2.51 -14.01 4.02
N PRO A 86 -3.74 -13.50 4.22
CA PRO A 86 -4.44 -13.66 5.50
C PRO A 86 -4.78 -15.14 5.74
N ARG A 87 -4.95 -15.57 7.01
CA ARG A 87 -5.33 -16.97 7.31
C ARG A 87 -6.70 -17.33 6.74
N GLY A 88 -7.58 -16.34 6.61
CA GLY A 88 -8.86 -16.46 5.92
C GLY A 88 -9.19 -15.20 5.14
N GLY A 89 -9.68 -15.37 3.91
CA GLY A 89 -10.05 -14.27 3.02
C GLY A 89 -9.27 -14.28 1.71
N GLU A 90 -9.40 -13.17 0.97
CA GLU A 90 -8.75 -12.99 -0.33
C GLU A 90 -7.31 -12.47 -0.13
N ILE A 91 -6.38 -12.98 -0.94
CA ILE A 91 -5.01 -12.46 -1.00
C ILE A 91 -5.08 -11.00 -1.43
N VAL A 92 -4.42 -10.12 -0.69
CA VAL A 92 -4.35 -8.70 -1.02
C VAL A 92 -3.03 -8.41 -1.71
N HIS A 93 -3.11 -7.88 -2.93
CA HIS A 93 -1.96 -7.40 -3.66
C HIS A 93 -1.97 -5.88 -3.69
N VAL A 94 -0.87 -5.26 -3.26
CA VAL A 94 -0.67 -3.82 -3.41
C VAL A 94 0.64 -3.52 -4.09
N VAL A 95 0.70 -2.40 -4.79
CA VAL A 95 1.91 -1.89 -5.42
C VAL A 95 1.90 -0.37 -5.37
N ALA A 96 3.02 0.25 -5.01
CA ALA A 96 3.18 1.70 -5.02
C ALA A 96 4.59 2.16 -5.31
N ARG A 97 4.70 3.27 -6.06
CA ARG A 97 5.96 4.01 -6.13
C ARG A 97 6.33 4.52 -4.74
N ALA A 98 7.62 4.51 -4.43
CA ALA A 98 8.11 4.91 -3.12
C ALA A 98 7.66 6.34 -2.74
N ASP A 99 7.70 7.28 -3.68
CA ASP A 99 7.26 8.67 -3.46
C ASP A 99 5.77 8.76 -3.10
N ARG A 100 4.93 7.97 -3.77
CA ARG A 100 3.49 7.93 -3.51
C ARG A 100 3.17 7.23 -2.20
N LEU A 101 3.93 6.20 -1.84
CA LEU A 101 3.74 5.47 -0.59
C LEU A 101 4.19 6.29 0.63
N VAL A 102 5.28 7.06 0.50
CA VAL A 102 5.69 8.06 1.51
C VAL A 102 4.60 9.11 1.69
N GLY A 103 4.06 9.64 0.59
CA GLY A 103 2.96 10.62 0.65
C GLY A 103 1.63 10.07 1.19
N LEU A 104 1.38 8.75 1.05
CA LEU A 104 0.22 8.10 1.62
C LEU A 104 0.30 7.97 3.16
N ASP A 105 1.51 7.92 3.70
CA ASP A 105 1.79 7.81 5.13
C ASP A 105 1.16 6.56 5.77
N LEU A 106 1.63 5.39 5.34
CA LEU A 106 1.16 4.11 5.86
C LEU A 106 1.26 4.00 7.39
N PRO A 107 2.33 4.48 8.07
CA PRO A 107 2.39 4.47 9.53
C PRO A 107 1.23 5.21 10.20
N ASP A 108 0.85 6.40 9.73
CA ASP A 108 -0.33 7.12 10.25
C ASP A 108 -1.63 6.36 9.99
N LEU A 109 -1.79 5.73 8.82
CA LEU A 109 -2.97 4.91 8.54
C LEU A 109 -3.07 3.70 9.49
N VAL A 110 -1.95 3.03 9.76
CA VAL A 110 -1.88 1.93 10.73
C VAL A 110 -2.24 2.43 12.14
N ASP A 111 -1.70 3.58 12.57
CA ASP A 111 -2.04 4.21 13.86
C ASP A 111 -3.54 4.51 13.97
N ARG A 112 -4.14 5.11 12.94
CA ARG A 112 -5.57 5.42 12.91
C ARG A 112 -6.47 4.20 13.02
N PHE A 113 -6.10 3.07 12.42
CA PHE A 113 -6.85 1.81 12.56
C PHE A 113 -6.64 1.13 13.91
N ARG A 114 -5.55 1.44 14.61
CA ARG A 114 -5.19 0.85 15.90
C ARG A 114 -5.78 1.62 17.08
N ARG A 115 -5.80 2.95 17.00
CA ARG A 115 -6.22 3.83 18.09
C ARG A 115 -7.73 3.93 18.20
N ASP A 116 -8.19 4.25 19.40
CA ASP A 116 -9.58 4.65 19.67
C ASP A 116 -9.70 6.17 19.76
N GLY A 117 -10.93 6.70 19.66
CA GLY A 117 -11.16 8.14 19.84
C GLY A 117 -10.91 8.96 18.58
N ALA A 118 -10.63 10.25 18.78
CA ALA A 118 -10.52 11.24 17.71
C ALA A 118 -9.56 10.82 16.57
N GLY A 119 -10.07 10.88 15.33
CA GLY A 119 -9.37 10.55 14.09
C GLY A 119 -9.05 9.05 13.91
N SER A 120 -9.59 8.17 14.76
CA SER A 120 -9.57 6.72 14.53
C SER A 120 -10.36 6.35 13.29
N LEU A 121 -10.03 5.20 12.69
CA LEU A 121 -10.71 4.63 11.53
C LEU A 121 -11.25 3.23 11.85
N SER A 122 -12.50 3.01 11.48
CA SER A 122 -13.17 1.71 11.57
C SER A 122 -12.60 0.74 10.55
N GLY A 123 -12.41 -0.51 10.97
CA GLY A 123 -11.99 -1.60 10.08
C GLY A 123 -12.95 -1.91 8.92
N ARG A 124 -14.15 -1.32 8.88
CA ARG A 124 -15.07 -1.43 7.74
C ARG A 124 -14.68 -0.53 6.56
N LEU A 125 -13.88 0.52 6.78
CA LEU A 125 -13.50 1.48 5.75
C LEU A 125 -12.92 0.83 4.47
N PRO A 126 -11.95 -0.11 4.56
CA PRO A 126 -11.42 -0.75 3.36
C PRO A 126 -12.48 -1.56 2.60
N THR A 127 -13.33 -2.30 3.31
CA THR A 127 -14.40 -3.10 2.71
C THR A 127 -15.42 -2.22 1.98
N ASP A 128 -15.84 -1.12 2.61
CA ASP A 128 -16.76 -0.16 2.00
C ASP A 128 -16.14 0.47 0.74
N LEU A 129 -14.89 0.90 0.82
CA LEU A 129 -14.20 1.52 -0.31
C LEU A 129 -13.95 0.54 -1.46
N ARG A 130 -13.70 -0.75 -1.19
CA ARG A 130 -13.62 -1.77 -2.25
C ARG A 130 -14.94 -1.90 -3.01
N GLN A 131 -16.08 -1.83 -2.33
CA GLN A 131 -17.38 -1.84 -2.99
C GLN A 131 -17.56 -0.59 -3.87
N TYR A 132 -17.21 0.58 -3.36
CA TYR A 132 -17.30 1.81 -4.12
C TYR A 132 -16.32 1.87 -5.29
N ALA A 133 -15.10 1.34 -5.15
CA ALA A 133 -14.12 1.30 -6.22
C ALA A 133 -14.60 0.50 -7.45
N ARG A 134 -15.50 -0.48 -7.26
CA ARG A 134 -16.14 -1.20 -8.38
C ARG A 134 -17.13 -0.33 -9.16
N ALA A 135 -17.86 0.54 -8.46
CA ALA A 135 -18.84 1.45 -9.06
C ALA A 135 -18.20 2.75 -9.59
N PHE A 136 -17.12 3.20 -8.95
CA PHE A 136 -16.36 4.40 -9.26
C PHE A 136 -14.89 4.00 -9.50
N PRO A 137 -14.56 3.42 -10.66
CA PRO A 137 -13.22 2.91 -10.96
C PRO A 137 -12.21 4.01 -11.31
N GLN A 138 -12.62 5.27 -11.28
CA GLN A 138 -11.78 6.44 -11.52
C GLN A 138 -11.88 7.36 -10.30
N ALA A 139 -10.74 7.93 -9.90
CA ALA A 139 -10.62 8.92 -8.85
C ALA A 139 -11.04 10.31 -9.38
N ASP A 140 -12.33 10.43 -9.72
CA ASP A 140 -12.97 11.67 -10.12
C ASP A 140 -13.71 12.35 -8.95
N ALA A 141 -14.45 13.41 -9.25
CA ALA A 141 -15.23 14.14 -8.25
C ALA A 141 -16.29 13.26 -7.56
N ALA A 142 -16.87 12.28 -8.27
CA ALA A 142 -17.85 11.36 -7.70
C ALA A 142 -17.18 10.40 -6.71
N PHE A 143 -16.03 9.84 -7.06
CA PHE A 143 -15.23 9.04 -6.13
C PHE A 143 -14.79 9.86 -4.91
N ARG A 144 -14.31 11.10 -5.11
CA ARG A 144 -13.93 12.00 -4.00
C ARG A 144 -15.07 12.18 -3.00
N ALA A 145 -16.29 12.42 -3.49
CA ALA A 145 -17.47 12.59 -2.64
C ALA A 145 -17.79 11.32 -1.82
N VAL A 146 -17.70 10.15 -2.45
CA VAL A 146 -17.93 8.86 -1.78
C VAL A 146 -16.82 8.51 -0.78
N LEU A 147 -15.57 8.81 -1.12
CA LEU A 147 -14.42 8.67 -0.22
C LEU A 147 -14.60 9.56 1.01
N ALA A 148 -14.89 10.85 0.83
CA ALA A 148 -15.13 11.79 1.92
C ALA A 148 -16.27 11.33 2.84
N ARG A 149 -17.38 10.86 2.25
CA ARG A 149 -18.50 10.28 2.99
C ARG A 149 -18.08 9.05 3.79
N SER A 150 -17.28 8.17 3.20
CA SER A 150 -16.84 6.92 3.83
C SER A 150 -15.88 7.19 4.97
N VAL A 151 -14.90 8.08 4.80
CA VAL A 151 -13.98 8.53 5.88
C VAL A 151 -14.77 9.16 7.02
N LYS A 152 -15.74 10.04 6.72
CA LYS A 152 -16.61 10.65 7.74
C LYS A 152 -17.45 9.60 8.49
N ARG A 153 -18.00 8.60 7.78
CA ARG A 153 -18.86 7.56 8.37
C ARG A 153 -18.07 6.54 9.18
N GLN A 154 -16.88 6.20 8.72
CA GLN A 154 -16.04 5.13 9.27
C GLN A 154 -14.88 5.68 10.10
N GLY A 155 -15.04 6.87 10.70
CA GLY A 155 -14.04 7.40 11.61
C GLY A 155 -14.69 8.28 12.68
N GLU A 156 -13.97 8.51 13.77
CA GLU A 156 -14.43 9.34 14.86
C GLU A 156 -13.95 10.77 14.71
N TRP A 157 -14.88 11.70 14.46
CA TRP A 157 -14.55 13.08 14.13
C TRP A 157 -15.27 14.06 15.07
N PRO A 158 -14.82 14.22 16.34
CA PRO A 158 -15.40 15.19 17.27
C PRO A 158 -15.20 16.63 16.79
N SER A 159 -15.91 17.57 17.42
CA SER A 159 -15.79 19.01 17.14
C SER A 159 -14.33 19.46 17.13
N GLY A 160 -13.93 20.20 16.09
CA GLY A 160 -12.54 20.65 15.90
C GLY A 160 -11.68 19.76 15.00
N THR A 161 -12.14 18.57 14.60
CA THR A 161 -11.36 17.65 13.73
C THR A 161 -11.68 17.77 12.23
N ALA A 162 -12.44 18.79 11.83
CA ALA A 162 -12.86 18.96 10.43
C ALA A 162 -11.67 19.07 9.47
N ASP A 163 -10.65 19.85 9.85
CA ASP A 163 -9.44 20.04 9.03
C ASP A 163 -8.58 18.78 8.96
N GLU A 164 -8.48 18.03 10.06
CA GLU A 164 -7.77 16.74 10.08
C GLU A 164 -8.42 15.75 9.12
N ARG A 165 -9.76 15.64 9.19
CA ARG A 165 -10.53 14.78 8.29
C ARG A 165 -10.33 15.19 6.83
N GLU A 166 -10.40 16.48 6.52
CA GLU A 166 -10.24 16.97 5.14
C GLU A 166 -8.82 16.69 4.62
N ARG A 167 -7.78 16.93 5.43
CA ARG A 167 -6.39 16.57 5.07
C ARG A 167 -6.23 15.08 4.80
N LEU A 168 -6.85 14.22 5.61
CA LEU A 168 -6.86 12.78 5.37
C LEU A 168 -7.54 12.46 4.03
N VAL A 169 -8.73 13.01 3.78
CA VAL A 169 -9.46 12.80 2.52
C VAL A 169 -8.62 13.24 1.32
N GLU A 170 -8.00 14.42 1.36
CA GLU A 170 -7.15 14.92 0.29
C GLU A 170 -5.92 14.04 0.05
N ARG A 171 -5.27 13.55 1.12
CA ARG A 171 -4.15 12.63 1.01
C ARG A 171 -4.54 11.31 0.34
N LEU A 172 -5.64 10.70 0.80
CA LEU A 172 -6.16 9.45 0.22
C LEU A 172 -6.59 9.64 -1.24
N TYR A 173 -7.28 10.74 -1.53
CA TYR A 173 -7.73 11.07 -2.89
C TYR A 173 -6.56 11.35 -3.84
N GLY A 174 -5.55 12.10 -3.38
CA GLY A 174 -4.33 12.37 -4.13
C GLY A 174 -3.55 11.11 -4.47
N PHE A 175 -3.50 10.14 -3.54
CA PHE A 175 -2.93 8.82 -3.81
C PHE A 175 -3.68 8.11 -4.93
N ALA A 176 -5.01 7.98 -4.83
CA ALA A 176 -5.82 7.32 -5.86
C ALA A 176 -5.67 8.01 -7.23
N THR A 177 -5.73 9.34 -7.26
CA THR A 177 -5.59 10.15 -8.48
C THR A 177 -4.24 9.90 -9.19
N SER A 178 -3.16 9.73 -8.42
CA SER A 178 -1.83 9.50 -8.99
C SER A 178 -1.73 8.22 -9.82
N TYR A 179 -2.52 7.19 -9.52
CA TYR A 179 -2.54 5.94 -10.28
C TYR A 179 -3.39 6.03 -11.53
N ASP A 180 -4.51 6.74 -11.47
CA ASP A 180 -5.31 6.96 -12.67
C ASP A 180 -4.58 7.85 -13.67
N GLN A 181 -3.82 8.85 -13.18
CA GLN A 181 -2.89 9.62 -14.00
C GLN A 181 -1.77 8.75 -14.59
N LEU A 182 -1.16 7.87 -13.78
CA LEU A 182 -0.15 6.93 -14.26
C LEU A 182 -0.71 6.00 -15.34
N ARG A 183 -1.92 5.47 -15.12
CA ARG A 183 -2.63 4.62 -16.08
C ARG A 183 -2.92 5.38 -17.37
N ALA A 184 -3.38 6.62 -17.28
CA ALA A 184 -3.64 7.49 -18.43
C ALA A 184 -2.35 7.82 -19.22
N SER A 185 -1.21 7.93 -18.55
CA SER A 185 0.08 8.23 -19.19
C SER A 185 0.69 7.09 -20.00
N LEU A 186 0.21 5.85 -19.81
CA LEU A 186 0.67 4.69 -20.58
C LEU A 186 0.24 4.79 -22.05
N PRO A 187 1.13 4.48 -23.02
CA PRO A 187 0.76 4.41 -24.42
C PRO A 187 -0.35 3.37 -24.63
N GLY A 188 -1.17 3.58 -25.67
CA GLY A 188 -2.26 2.67 -26.04
C GLY A 188 -1.75 1.34 -26.59
N GLU A 189 -1.08 0.54 -25.78
CA GLU A 189 -0.96 -0.90 -26.01
C GLU A 189 -2.31 -1.56 -25.70
N ASP A 190 -2.56 -2.70 -26.37
CA ASP A 190 -3.73 -3.57 -26.23
C ASP A 190 -4.30 -3.53 -24.79
N ASP A 191 -5.50 -2.96 -24.66
CA ASP A 191 -6.06 -2.44 -23.40
C ASP A 191 -6.05 -3.49 -22.27
N SER A 192 -6.15 -4.77 -22.65
CA SER A 192 -6.07 -5.95 -21.77
C SER A 192 -4.78 -6.01 -20.93
N ARG A 193 -3.60 -5.72 -21.50
CA ARG A 193 -2.31 -5.74 -20.78
C ARG A 193 -2.05 -4.45 -20.00
N ARG A 194 -2.77 -3.37 -20.30
CA ARG A 194 -2.66 -2.07 -19.61
C ARG A 194 -3.29 -2.13 -18.22
N PHE A 195 -4.48 -2.72 -18.09
CA PHE A 195 -5.18 -2.88 -16.81
C PHE A 195 -4.48 -3.87 -15.87
N GLU A 196 -3.74 -4.85 -16.40
CA GLU A 196 -2.93 -5.78 -15.60
C GLU A 196 -1.68 -5.13 -14.98
N ARG A 197 -1.16 -4.05 -15.59
CA ARG A 197 0.10 -3.40 -15.16
C ARG A 197 -0.10 -2.33 -14.11
N VAL A 198 -1.18 -1.54 -14.20
CA VAL A 198 -1.48 -0.45 -13.26
C VAL A 198 -2.94 -0.57 -12.78
N PRO A 199 -3.16 -0.90 -11.49
CA PRO A 199 -4.49 -0.99 -10.93
C PRO A 199 -5.17 0.39 -10.90
N SER A 200 -6.51 0.41 -10.96
CA SER A 200 -7.26 1.67 -10.81
C SER A 200 -6.98 2.30 -9.45
N GLY A 201 -6.87 3.62 -9.42
CA GLY A 201 -6.59 4.38 -8.19
C GLY A 201 -7.50 4.05 -7.01
N PRO A 202 -8.83 4.05 -7.18
CA PRO A 202 -9.78 3.67 -6.14
C PRO A 202 -9.56 2.27 -5.55
N ALA A 203 -9.33 1.26 -6.40
CA ALA A 203 -9.07 -0.10 -5.95
C ALA A 203 -7.73 -0.18 -5.20
N GLN A 204 -6.69 0.43 -5.76
CA GLN A 204 -5.36 0.44 -5.17
C GLN A 204 -5.35 1.11 -3.79
N LEU A 205 -6.09 2.21 -3.63
CA LEU A 205 -6.30 2.87 -2.34
C LEU A 205 -7.01 1.94 -1.34
N ALA A 206 -8.09 1.28 -1.75
CA ALA A 206 -8.84 0.40 -0.87
C ALA A 206 -8.00 -0.79 -0.39
N ASP A 207 -7.13 -1.34 -1.24
CA ASP A 207 -6.23 -2.43 -0.88
C ASP A 207 -5.08 -1.98 0.03
N TRP A 208 -4.51 -0.78 -0.16
CA TRP A 208 -3.55 -0.22 0.81
C TRP A 208 -4.18 0.04 2.18
N LEU A 209 -5.43 0.50 2.22
CA LEU A 209 -6.17 0.65 3.49
C LEU A 209 -6.46 -0.72 4.14
N ALA A 210 -6.71 -1.76 3.35
CA ALA A 210 -6.88 -3.11 3.87
C ALA A 210 -5.57 -3.64 4.48
N LEU A 211 -4.44 -3.41 3.82
CA LEU A 211 -3.12 -3.72 4.37
C LEU A 211 -2.87 -2.95 5.68
N ALA A 212 -3.13 -1.64 5.70
CA ALA A 212 -2.96 -0.81 6.90
C ALA A 212 -3.80 -1.33 8.09
N ARG A 213 -5.06 -1.68 7.83
CA ARG A 213 -5.95 -2.29 8.82
C ARG A 213 -5.39 -3.63 9.34
N PHE A 214 -4.90 -4.49 8.45
CA PHE A 214 -4.33 -5.79 8.83
C PHE A 214 -3.13 -5.62 9.76
N LEU A 215 -2.21 -4.71 9.39
CA LEU A 215 -1.03 -4.39 10.20
C LEU A 215 -1.42 -3.80 11.56
N ALA A 216 -2.47 -2.98 11.63
CA ALA A 216 -2.95 -2.43 12.89
C ALA A 216 -3.43 -3.50 13.89
N ARG A 217 -3.89 -4.66 13.40
CA ARG A 217 -4.33 -5.81 14.20
C ARG A 217 -3.22 -6.77 14.61
N GLY A 218 -1.96 -6.48 14.28
CA GLY A 218 -0.82 -7.35 14.59
C GLY A 218 -0.83 -8.68 13.81
N GLY A 219 -1.51 -8.73 12.66
CA GLY A 219 -1.57 -9.92 11.81
C GLY A 219 -2.49 -11.05 12.30
N GLY A 220 -3.35 -10.77 13.29
CA GLY A 220 -4.34 -11.72 13.81
C GLY A 220 -5.63 -11.80 12.98
N GLU A 221 -5.54 -12.03 11.67
CA GLU A 221 -6.69 -12.36 10.79
C GLU A 221 -6.50 -13.70 10.06
#